data_AF-A0A257P9M5-F1
#
_entry.id   AF-A0A257P9M5-F1
#
_cell.length_a   1.000
_cell.length_b   1.000
_cell.length_c   1.000
_cell.angle_alpha   90.00
_cell.angle_beta   90.00
_cell.angle_gamma   90.00
#
_symmetry.space_group_name_H-M   'P 1'
#
loop_
_entity.id
_entity.type
_entity.pdbx_description
1 polymer ?
#
loop_
_entity_poly.entity_id
_entity_poly.type
_entity_poly.pdbx_seq_one_letter_code
_entity_poly.pdbx_strand_id
1 'polypeptide(L)'
;MNRCTHHCFLLSALVGLAGCADRDPYLRTDVWQPTGANAANIAAMVVNPRDLIAGRNAPTQSARASEMAVEHIWTGQLQPLASSASGQGSGQSSATASAAGGAGGTGGQ
;
A
#
# COMPACT_ATOMS: atom_id res chain seq x y z
N MET A 1 35.54 33.65 27.15
CA MET A 1 34.29 32.87 27.18
C MET A 1 33.92 32.33 25.78
N ASN A 2 34.90 31.89 24.96
CA ASN A 2 34.65 31.60 23.53
C ASN A 2 34.79 30.11 23.17
N ARG A 3 35.20 29.26 24.13
CA ARG A 3 35.42 27.82 23.88
C ARG A 3 34.10 27.02 23.92
N CYS A 4 33.07 27.51 24.60
CA CYS A 4 31.76 26.85 24.66
C CYS A 4 30.95 26.99 23.35
N THR A 5 31.10 28.09 22.60
CA THR A 5 30.30 28.35 21.40
C THR A 5 30.63 27.41 20.24
N HIS A 6 31.91 27.04 20.08
CA HIS A 6 32.33 26.10 19.03
C HIS A 6 31.98 24.65 19.35
N HIS A 7 32.04 24.24 20.63
CA HIS A 7 31.66 22.90 21.02
C HIS A 7 30.14 22.67 20.91
N CYS A 8 29.32 23.66 21.27
CA CYS A 8 27.86 23.58 21.07
C CYS A 8 27.47 23.46 19.60
N PHE A 9 28.10 24.22 18.69
CA PHE A 9 27.76 24.14 17.27
C PHE A 9 28.09 22.77 16.66
N LEU A 10 29.24 22.20 17.03
CA LEU A 10 29.68 20.90 16.55
C LEU A 10 28.79 19.76 17.07
N LEU A 11 28.35 19.84 18.34
CA LEU A 11 27.37 18.92 18.92
C LEU A 11 26.00 19.01 18.22
N SER A 12 25.49 20.23 17.99
CA SER A 12 24.23 20.42 17.27
C SER A 12 24.29 19.91 15.82
N ALA A 13 25.42 20.11 15.13
CA ALA A 13 25.64 19.59 13.78
C ALA A 13 25.67 18.05 13.77
N LEU A 14 26.37 17.43 14.72
CA LEU A 14 26.42 15.96 14.86
C LEU A 14 25.05 15.36 15.14
N VAL A 15 24.24 15.97 16.01
CA VAL A 15 22.87 15.51 16.30
C VAL A 15 21.96 15.69 15.08
N GLY A 16 22.10 16.79 14.33
CA GLY A 16 21.34 17.01 13.10
C GLY A 16 21.63 15.99 12.00
N LEU A 17 22.88 15.55 11.85
CA LEU A 17 23.26 14.52 10.89
C LEU A 17 22.80 13.12 11.32
N ALA A 18 22.87 12.80 12.62
CA ALA A 18 22.41 11.52 13.14
C ALA A 18 20.89 11.31 12.95
N GLY A 19 20.09 12.39 13.05
CA GLY A 19 18.65 12.34 12.80
C GLY A 19 18.23 12.09 11.34
N CYS A 20 19.13 12.34 10.37
CA CYS A 20 18.87 12.01 8.97
C CYS A 20 19.20 10.55 8.62
N ALA A 21 20.17 9.94 9.31
CA ALA A 21 20.60 8.57 9.02
C ALA A 21 19.59 7.50 9.48
N ASP A 22 18.81 7.77 10.52
CA ASP A 22 17.79 6.86 11.08
C ASP A 22 16.43 6.91 10.34
N ARG A 23 16.40 7.55 9.17
CA ARG A 23 15.21 7.69 8.32
C ARG A 23 15.48 7.20 6.91
N ASP A 24 16.03 6.00 6.77
CA ASP A 24 15.73 5.25 5.56
C ASP A 24 14.33 4.64 5.73
N PRO A 25 13.28 5.19 5.09
CA PRO A 25 11.92 4.68 5.22
C PRO A 25 11.80 3.22 4.77
N TYR A 26 12.74 2.71 3.95
CA TYR A 26 12.72 1.34 3.46
C TYR A 26 13.30 0.32 4.45
N LEU A 27 14.04 0.77 5.48
CA LEU A 27 14.62 -0.11 6.50
C LEU A 27 13.73 -0.27 7.74
N ARG A 28 12.60 0.44 7.80
CA ARG A 28 11.72 0.36 8.97
C ARG A 28 10.98 -0.98 8.97
N THR A 29 10.83 -1.58 10.15
CA THR A 29 10.10 -2.85 10.30
C THR A 29 8.59 -2.64 10.45
N ASP A 30 8.17 -1.39 10.67
CA ASP A 30 6.77 -0.98 10.77
C ASP A 30 6.13 -0.62 9.42
N VAL A 31 6.90 -0.66 8.33
CA VAL A 31 6.36 -0.56 6.97
C VAL A 31 6.05 -1.93 6.40
N TRP A 32 5.04 -1.98 5.55
CA TRP A 32 4.67 -3.21 4.87
C TRP A 32 5.80 -3.72 3.97
N GLN A 33 6.21 -4.96 4.18
CA GLN A 33 7.19 -5.66 3.35
C GLN A 33 6.52 -6.91 2.74
N PRO A 34 6.45 -7.02 1.40
CA PRO A 34 5.84 -8.18 0.77
C PRO A 34 6.68 -9.44 1.03
N THR A 35 6.03 -10.52 1.47
CA THR A 35 6.67 -11.82 1.74
C THR A 35 5.88 -12.97 1.12
N GLY A 36 6.51 -14.13 0.98
CA GLY A 36 5.88 -15.37 0.52
C GLY A 36 5.11 -15.21 -0.79
N ALA A 37 3.84 -15.65 -0.79
CA ALA A 37 2.98 -15.58 -1.96
C ALA A 37 2.73 -14.15 -2.47
N ASN A 38 2.70 -13.16 -1.56
CA ASN A 38 2.50 -11.76 -1.95
C ASN A 38 3.69 -11.25 -2.79
N ALA A 39 4.92 -11.50 -2.33
CA ALA A 39 6.12 -11.13 -3.08
C ALA A 39 6.16 -11.81 -4.46
N ALA A 40 5.77 -13.08 -4.55
CA ALA A 40 5.69 -13.82 -5.82
C ALA A 40 4.64 -13.23 -6.77
N ASN A 41 3.46 -12.89 -6.25
CA ASN A 41 2.39 -12.27 -7.04
C ASN A 41 2.81 -10.91 -7.59
N ILE A 42 3.46 -10.07 -6.77
CA ILE A 42 3.99 -8.77 -7.22
C ILE A 42 5.02 -8.99 -8.32
N ALA A 43 5.96 -9.92 -8.13
CA ALA A 43 6.97 -10.22 -9.15
C ALA A 43 6.35 -10.69 -10.48
N ALA A 44 5.22 -11.42 -10.43
CA ALA A 44 4.48 -11.85 -11.61
C ALA A 44 3.68 -10.73 -12.30
N MET A 45 3.22 -9.73 -11.54
CA MET A 45 2.42 -8.60 -12.07
C MET A 45 3.27 -7.44 -12.61
N VAL A 46 4.54 -7.36 -12.22
CA VAL A 46 5.43 -6.26 -12.62
C VAL A 46 5.80 -6.38 -14.10
N VAL A 47 5.49 -5.32 -14.87
CA VAL A 47 5.77 -5.26 -16.32
C VAL A 47 7.28 -5.24 -16.61
N ASN A 48 8.07 -4.56 -15.77
CA ASN A 48 9.53 -4.47 -15.91
C ASN A 48 10.22 -4.95 -14.62
N PRO A 49 10.90 -6.11 -14.61
CA PRO A 49 11.53 -6.65 -13.41
C PRO A 49 12.56 -5.73 -12.74
N ARG A 50 13.18 -4.80 -13.49
CA ARG A 50 14.11 -3.81 -12.91
C ARG A 50 13.44 -2.85 -11.94
N ASP A 51 12.13 -2.65 -12.07
CA ASP A 51 11.34 -1.78 -11.18
C ASP A 51 11.33 -2.32 -9.73
N LEU A 52 11.54 -3.63 -9.52
CA LEU A 52 11.62 -4.24 -8.18
C LEU A 52 12.89 -3.84 -7.42
N ILE A 53 13.94 -3.41 -8.11
CA ILE A 53 15.25 -3.12 -7.51
C ILE A 53 15.41 -1.61 -7.26
N ALA A 54 15.03 -0.78 -8.22
CA ALA A 54 15.30 0.66 -8.18
C ALA A 54 14.04 1.53 -8.25
N GLY A 55 12.85 0.94 -8.38
CA GLY A 55 11.62 1.66 -8.65
C GLY A 55 11.64 2.38 -10.01
N ARG A 56 10.61 3.18 -10.28
CA ARG A 56 10.57 4.12 -11.40
C ARG A 56 10.48 5.54 -10.88
N ASN A 57 11.40 6.40 -11.32
CA ASN A 57 11.20 7.83 -11.22
C ASN A 57 10.15 8.25 -12.24
N ALA A 58 8.96 8.57 -11.75
CA ALA A 58 7.91 9.18 -12.56
C ALA A 58 7.89 10.68 -12.27
N PRO A 59 8.42 11.54 -13.16
CA PRO A 59 8.60 12.96 -12.89
C PRO A 59 7.27 13.73 -12.73
N THR A 60 6.13 13.12 -13.05
CA THR A 60 4.81 13.78 -13.10
C THR A 60 3.67 12.93 -12.54
N GLN A 61 3.90 12.16 -11.47
CA GLN A 61 2.75 11.62 -10.74
C GLN A 61 2.03 12.74 -9.98
N SER A 62 0.76 12.95 -10.32
CA SER A 62 -0.06 13.97 -9.67
C SER A 62 -0.44 13.50 -8.27
N ALA A 63 0.01 14.21 -7.24
CA ALA A 63 -0.39 13.96 -5.85
C ALA A 63 -1.92 13.93 -5.69
N ARG A 64 -2.64 14.71 -6.51
CA ARG A 64 -4.10 14.79 -6.53
C ARG A 64 -4.78 13.44 -6.80
N ALA A 65 -4.20 12.60 -7.66
CA ALA A 65 -4.78 11.28 -7.95
C ALA A 65 -4.69 10.36 -6.72
N SER A 66 -3.57 10.39 -6.01
CA SER A 66 -3.36 9.63 -4.77
C SER A 66 -4.23 10.14 -3.63
N GLU A 67 -4.38 11.46 -3.48
CA GLU A 67 -5.24 12.09 -2.47
C GLU A 67 -6.71 11.69 -2.64
N MET A 68 -7.26 11.75 -3.87
CA MET A 68 -8.64 11.34 -4.12
C MET A 68 -8.88 9.86 -3.77
N ALA A 69 -7.92 8.98 -4.06
CA ALA A 69 -8.04 7.57 -3.72
C ALA A 69 -8.10 7.34 -2.20
N VAL A 70 -7.29 8.06 -1.42
CA VAL A 70 -7.31 8.00 0.05
C VAL A 70 -8.61 8.56 0.61
N GLU A 71 -9.08 9.69 0.08
CA GLU A 71 -10.35 10.31 0.49
C GLU A 71 -11.53 9.35 0.29
N HIS A 72 -11.58 8.64 -0.84
CA HIS A 72 -12.62 7.65 -1.14
C HIS A 72 -12.65 6.48 -0.15
N ILE A 73 -11.49 6.03 0.31
CA ILE A 73 -11.39 4.97 1.33
C ILE A 73 -11.96 5.46 2.67
N TRP A 74 -11.61 6.67 3.09
CA TRP A 74 -12.04 7.21 4.38
C TRP A 74 -13.52 7.60 4.41
N THR A 75 -14.03 8.13 3.30
CA THR A 75 -15.44 8.57 3.19
C THR A 75 -16.39 7.44 2.79
N GLY A 76 -15.87 6.25 2.48
CA GLY A 76 -16.65 5.12 1.97
C GLY A 76 -17.25 5.38 0.59
N GLN A 77 -16.80 6.42 -0.12
CA GLN A 77 -17.23 6.74 -1.47
C GLN A 77 -16.47 5.87 -2.46
N LEU A 78 -16.97 4.65 -2.71
CA LEU A 78 -16.41 3.78 -3.73
C LEU A 78 -16.52 4.45 -5.11
N GLN A 79 -15.40 4.54 -5.84
CA GLN A 79 -15.42 4.96 -7.23
C GLN A 79 -16.33 3.99 -7.99
N PRO A 80 -17.38 4.46 -8.70
CA PRO A 80 -18.20 3.58 -9.51
C PRO A 80 -17.29 2.91 -10.55
N LEU A 81 -17.23 1.58 -10.48
CA LEU A 81 -16.57 0.79 -11.51
C LEU A 81 -17.22 1.17 -12.83
N ALA A 82 -16.41 1.42 -13.87
CA ALA A 82 -16.94 1.62 -15.21
C ALA A 82 -17.91 0.46 -15.50
N SER A 83 -19.19 0.79 -15.70
CA SER A 83 -20.24 -0.19 -15.91
C SER A 83 -19.80 -1.11 -17.04
N SER A 84 -19.85 -2.41 -16.77
CA SER A 84 -19.30 -3.46 -17.62
C SER A 84 -19.84 -3.37 -19.06
N ALA A 85 -19.13 -2.66 -19.92
CA ALA A 85 -19.19 -2.86 -21.36
C ALA A 85 -17.97 -3.71 -21.71
N SER A 86 -18.21 -5.03 -21.80
CA SER A 86 -17.30 -6.09 -22.24
C SER A 86 -16.12 -6.46 -21.31
N GLY A 87 -16.29 -7.57 -20.59
CA GLY A 87 -15.19 -8.32 -20.01
C GLY A 87 -14.65 -9.37 -20.97
N GLN A 88 -13.35 -9.67 -20.86
CA GLN A 88 -12.83 -11.01 -21.13
C GLN A 88 -11.59 -11.24 -20.23
N GLY A 89 -11.82 -11.86 -19.07
CA GLY A 89 -10.79 -12.29 -18.13
C GLY A 89 -11.39 -13.42 -17.29
N SER A 90 -11.25 -14.64 -17.80
CA SER A 90 -11.83 -15.89 -17.30
C SER A 90 -11.36 -16.26 -15.89
N GLY A 91 -12.30 -16.49 -14.97
CA GLY A 91 -12.00 -17.02 -13.64
C GLY A 91 -13.19 -16.96 -12.68
N GLN A 92 -14.31 -17.58 -13.06
CA GLN A 92 -15.51 -17.66 -12.22
C GLN A 92 -15.54 -18.99 -11.46
N SER A 93 -15.48 -18.92 -10.13
CA SER A 93 -16.15 -19.86 -9.25
C SER A 93 -16.51 -19.14 -7.94
N SER A 94 -17.67 -18.50 -7.98
CA SER A 94 -18.43 -18.04 -6.84
C SER A 94 -19.06 -19.22 -6.11
N ALA A 95 -18.76 -19.38 -4.82
CA ALA A 95 -19.66 -20.03 -3.87
C ALA A 95 -19.88 -19.06 -2.71
N THR A 96 -20.98 -18.34 -2.83
CA THR A 96 -21.53 -17.34 -1.91
C THR A 96 -21.83 -17.96 -0.55
N ALA A 97 -21.28 -17.37 0.51
CA ALA A 97 -21.79 -17.52 1.86
C ALA A 97 -23.05 -16.64 2.02
N SER A 98 -24.14 -17.19 2.56
CA SER A 98 -25.07 -16.46 3.44
C SER A 98 -26.03 -17.42 4.11
N ALA A 99 -25.91 -17.48 5.44
CA ALA A 99 -26.89 -18.05 6.33
C ALA A 99 -28.13 -17.14 6.40
N ALA A 100 -29.31 -17.71 6.20
CA ALA A 100 -30.58 -17.13 6.62
C ALA A 100 -31.38 -18.26 7.26
N GLY A 101 -31.65 -18.14 8.57
CA GLY A 101 -32.48 -19.08 9.30
C GLY A 101 -33.96 -18.88 9.01
N GLY A 102 -34.75 -19.93 9.23
CA GLY A 102 -36.21 -19.81 9.30
C GLY A 102 -36.99 -21.04 8.88
N ALA A 103 -37.35 -21.86 9.88
CA ALA A 103 -38.62 -22.57 10.04
C ALA A 103 -39.17 -23.52 8.94
N GLY A 104 -39.21 -24.81 9.30
CA GLY A 104 -40.48 -25.56 9.41
C GLY A 104 -41.00 -26.30 8.17
N GLY A 105 -41.19 -27.62 8.34
CA GLY A 105 -42.31 -28.34 7.72
C GLY A 105 -41.95 -29.48 6.77
N THR A 106 -42.26 -30.72 7.22
CA THR A 106 -42.95 -31.82 6.49
C THR A 106 -42.54 -32.08 5.03
N GLY A 107 -42.04 -33.24 4.60
CA GLY A 107 -42.40 -34.62 4.92
C GLY A 107 -42.62 -35.37 3.59
N GLY A 108 -42.33 -36.68 3.54
CA GLY A 108 -42.97 -37.61 2.59
C GLY A 108 -42.15 -38.09 1.40
N GLN A 109 -41.73 -39.37 1.54
CA GLN A 109 -41.56 -40.43 0.53
C GLN A 109 -40.29 -40.43 -0.32
#